data_AF-A0A661PU50-F1
#
_entry.id   AF-A0A661PU50-F1
#
_cell.length_a   1.000
_cell.length_b   1.000
_cell.length_c   1.000
_cell.angle_alpha   90.00
_cell.angle_beta   90.00
_cell.angle_gamma   90.00
#
_symmetry.space_group_name_H-M   'P 1'
#
loop_
_entity.id
_entity.type
_entity.pdbx_description
1 polymer ?
#
loop_
_entity_poly.entity_id
_entity_poly.type
_entity_poly.pdbx_seq_one_letter_code
_entity_poly.pdbx_strand_id
1 'polypeptide(L)' 'MGYLLFRLLRGRPAVSGTAGSTRKPAASGEKMVKCLRCGLYVPEHEALAGGWRNPGGYFCSRECQQKKSV' A
#
# COMPACT_ATOMS: atom_id res chain seq x y z
N MET A 1 -22.38 15.33 4.58
CA MET A 1 -21.32 15.51 5.60
C MET A 1 -20.75 14.16 6.06
N GLY A 2 -20.10 13.39 5.17
CA GLY A 2 -19.59 12.05 5.51
C GLY A 2 -18.11 11.81 5.16
N TYR A 3 -17.54 12.65 4.29
CA TYR A 3 -16.17 12.49 3.80
C TYR A 3 -15.10 12.89 4.83
N LEU A 4 -15.42 13.84 5.73
CA LEU A 4 -14.51 14.28 6.79
C LEU A 4 -14.33 13.23 7.89
N LEU A 5 -15.41 12.52 8.26
CA LEU A 5 -15.35 11.38 9.20
C LEU A 5 -14.54 10.21 8.64
N PHE A 6 -14.66 9.93 7.34
CA PHE A 6 -13.89 8.88 6.68
C PHE A 6 -12.37 9.13 6.70
N ARG A 7 -11.93 10.40 6.60
CA ARG A 7 -10.51 10.76 6.71
C ARG A 7 -9.95 10.63 8.12
N LEU A 8 -10.75 10.91 9.15
CA LEU A 8 -10.32 10.81 10.55
C LEU A 8 -10.17 9.34 11.01
N LEU A 9 -10.99 8.43 10.51
CA LEU A 9 -10.90 7.00 10.80
C LEU A 9 -9.75 6.29 10.04
N ARG A 10 -9.37 6.77 8.86
CA ARG A 10 -8.27 6.21 8.06
C ARG A 10 -6.90 6.84 8.35
N GLY A 11 -6.86 7.91 9.16
CA GLY A 11 -5.65 8.66 9.50
C GLY A 11 -4.97 8.25 10.82
N ARG A 12 -5.51 7.26 11.55
CA ARG A 12 -4.83 6.71 12.73
C ARG A 12 -4.07 5.45 12.32
N PRO A 13 -2.73 5.39 12.43
CA PRO A 13 -2.04 4.12 12.33
C PRO A 13 -2.55 3.28 13.51
N ALA A 14 -3.39 2.31 13.24
CA ALA A 14 -3.75 1.31 14.21
C ALA A 14 -2.47 0.54 14.53
N VAL A 15 -1.82 0.91 15.64
CA VAL A 15 -0.97 0.00 16.39
C VAL A 15 -1.90 -1.08 16.94
N SER A 16 -2.26 -2.03 16.07
CA SER A 16 -2.81 -3.31 16.47
C SER A 16 -1.65 -4.24 16.68
N GLY A 17 -1.35 -4.47 17.95
CA GLY A 17 -0.53 -5.59 18.38
C GLY A 17 -1.15 -6.92 17.97
N THR A 18 -0.25 -7.90 17.86
CA THR A 18 -0.46 -9.35 17.90
C THR A 18 -1.27 -10.00 16.78
N ALA A 19 -0.56 -10.40 15.73
CA ALA A 19 -0.66 -11.76 15.17
C ALA A 19 0.72 -12.11 14.59
N GLY A 20 1.30 -13.21 15.06
CA GLY A 20 2.66 -13.64 14.72
C GLY A 20 2.88 -13.73 13.21
N SER A 21 3.70 -12.83 12.70
CA SER A 21 4.48 -13.06 11.50
C SER A 21 5.84 -12.49 11.82
N THR A 22 6.86 -13.34 11.73
CA THR A 22 8.27 -13.02 11.98
C THR A 22 8.64 -11.76 11.20
N ARG A 23 8.54 -10.59 11.84
CA ARG A 23 9.05 -9.34 11.30
C ARG A 23 10.56 -9.47 11.35
N LYS A 24 11.13 -10.06 10.30
CA LYS A 24 12.54 -9.84 9.95
C LYS A 24 12.72 -8.32 9.98
N PRO A 25 13.70 -7.80 10.74
CA PRO A 25 13.97 -6.37 10.71
C PRO A 25 14.23 -6.02 9.24
N ALA A 26 13.44 -5.08 8.71
CA ALA A 26 13.60 -4.58 7.35
C ALA A 26 15.08 -4.25 7.16
N ALA A 27 15.78 -5.09 6.40
CA ALA A 27 17.20 -4.94 6.19
C ALA A 27 17.40 -3.58 5.54
N SER A 28 18.33 -2.80 6.09
CA SER A 28 18.71 -1.47 5.63
C SER A 28 19.17 -1.50 4.16
N GLY A 29 18.22 -1.45 3.23
CA GLY A 29 18.47 -1.61 1.80
C GLY A 29 17.26 -2.04 0.95
N GLU A 30 16.09 -2.30 1.55
CA GLU A 30 14.90 -2.67 0.78
C GLU A 30 14.42 -1.51 -0.10
N LYS A 31 14.39 -1.75 -1.43
CA LYS A 31 13.92 -0.79 -2.42
C LYS A 31 12.45 -0.49 -2.19
N MET A 32 12.16 0.78 -1.90
CA MET A 32 10.80 1.30 -1.74
C MET A 32 10.25 1.73 -3.09
N VAL A 33 9.05 1.29 -3.43
CA VAL A 33 8.35 1.66 -4.66
C VAL A 33 7.08 2.44 -4.34
N LYS A 34 6.77 3.42 -5.18
CA LYS A 34 5.60 4.28 -5.00
C LYS A 34 4.37 3.64 -5.63
N CYS A 35 3.29 3.54 -4.88
CA CYS A 35 2.01 3.12 -5.44
C CYS A 35 1.48 4.18 -6.40
N LEU A 36 1.18 3.78 -7.64
CA LEU A 36 0.64 4.68 -8.67
C LEU A 36 -0.74 5.28 -8.33
N ARG A 37 -1.49 4.65 -7.41
CA ARG A 37 -2.87 5.03 -7.11
C ARG A 37 -2.99 5.97 -5.91
N CYS A 38 -2.38 5.60 -4.79
CA CYS A 38 -2.48 6.35 -3.54
C CYS A 38 -1.21 7.13 -3.21
N GLY A 39 -0.11 6.91 -3.93
CA GLY A 39 1.17 7.58 -3.70
C GLY A 39 1.95 7.07 -2.49
N LEU A 40 1.46 6.05 -1.78
CA LEU A 40 2.14 5.46 -0.62
C LEU A 40 3.36 4.66 -1.07
N TYR A 41 4.46 4.79 -0.32
CA TYR A 41 5.67 4.00 -0.54
C TYR A 41 5.57 2.68 0.22
N VAL A 42 5.78 1.57 -0.49
CA VAL A 42 5.80 0.22 0.07
C VAL A 42 7.11 -0.47 -0.32
N PRO A 43 7.58 -1.47 0.44
CA PRO A 43 8.69 -2.31 0.03
C PRO A 43 8.36 -3.00 -1.31
N GLU A 44 9.33 -3.07 -2.22
CA GLU A 44 9.11 -3.69 -3.55
C GLU A 44 8.61 -5.13 -3.45
N HIS A 45 9.04 -5.89 -2.43
CA HIS A 45 8.63 -7.27 -2.21
C HIS A 45 7.16 -7.40 -1.74
N GLU A 46 6.58 -6.36 -1.13
CA GLU A 46 5.17 -6.31 -0.75
C GLU A 46 4.30 -5.69 -1.85
N ALA A 47 4.92 -5.02 -2.82
CA ALA A 47 4.23 -4.32 -3.88
C ALA A 47 3.67 -5.28 -4.94
N LEU A 48 2.46 -5.00 -5.39
CA LEU A 48 1.85 -5.72 -6.51
C LEU A 48 2.26 -5.05 -7.82
N ALA A 49 2.87 -5.84 -8.71
CA ALA A 49 3.18 -5.39 -10.06
C ALA A 49 1.91 -4.98 -10.82
N GLY A 50 2.03 -3.93 -11.62
CA GLY A 50 0.98 -3.50 -12.53
C GLY A 50 0.73 -4.56 -13.59
N GLY A 51 -0.54 -4.82 -13.87
CA GLY A 51 -0.92 -5.64 -15.02
C GLY A 51 -0.70 -4.90 -16.33
N TRP A 52 -1.21 -5.47 -17.43
CA TRP A 52 -1.02 -4.96 -18.79
C TRP A 52 -1.37 -3.47 -18.99
N ARG A 53 -2.28 -2.91 -18.18
CA ARG A 53 -2.65 -1.47 -18.23
C ARG A 53 -1.59 -0.52 -17.67
N ASN A 54 -0.71 -0.99 -16.78
CA ASN A 54 0.35 -0.20 -16.15
C ASN A 54 1.65 -1.02 -16.12
N PRO A 55 2.25 -1.32 -17.29
CA PRO A 55 3.49 -2.08 -17.35
C PRO A 55 4.60 -1.30 -16.62
N GLY A 56 5.22 -1.92 -15.61
CA GLY A 56 6.22 -1.29 -14.76
C GLY A 56 5.68 -0.44 -13.60
N GLY A 57 4.36 -0.40 -13.43
CA GLY A 57 3.73 0.23 -12.27
C GLY A 57 3.74 -0.67 -11.03
N TYR A 58 3.64 -0.08 -9.84
CA TYR A 58 3.49 -0.81 -8.58
C TYR A 58 2.26 -0.33 -7.81
N PHE A 59 1.62 -1.25 -7.08
CA PHE A 59 0.44 -0.99 -6.26
C PHE A 59 0.62 -1.55 -4.85
N CYS A 60 0.20 -0.78 -3.84
CA CYS A 60 0.30 -1.22 -2.44
C CYS A 60 -0.75 -2.28 -2.05
N SER A 61 -1.79 -2.47 -2.86
CA SER A 61 -2.86 -3.42 -2.58
C SER A 61 -3.67 -3.78 -3.83
N ARG A 62 -4.36 -4.93 -3.79
CA ARG A 62 -5.23 -5.39 -4.88
C ARG A 62 -6.36 -4.42 -5.16
N GLU A 63 -6.85 -3.71 -4.15
CA GLU A 63 -7.82 -2.64 -4.33
C GLU A 63 -7.26 -1.51 -5.20
N CYS A 64 -6.02 -1.07 -4.94
CA CYS A 64 -5.39 -0.03 -5.74
C CYS A 64 -5.09 -0.48 -7.18
N GLN A 65 -4.76 -1.76 -7.37
CA GLN A 65 -4.50 -2.37 -8.67
C GLN A 65 -5.78 -2.56 -9.50
N GLN A 66 -6.88 -3.01 -8.89
CA GLN A 66 -8.13 -3.36 -9.58
C GLN A 66 -9.09 -2.18 -9.77
N LYS A 67 -8.91 -1.08 -9.02
CA LYS A 67 -9.74 0.11 -9.20
C LYS A 67 -9.52 0.60 -10.62
N LYS A 68 -10.48 0.40 -11.52
CA LYS A 68 -10.47 1.00 -12.86
C LYS A 68 -10.52 2.52 -12.66
N SER A 69 -9.61 3.26 -13.29
CA SER A 69 -9.85 4.68 -13.52
C SER A 69 -11.10 4.75 -14.40
N VAL A 70 -12.15 5.40 -13.90
CA VAL A 70 -13.30 5.84 -14.68
C VAL A 70 -12.82 6.89 -15.66
#